data_AF-A0A7Y0S5J3-F1
#
_entry.id   AF-A0A7Y0S5J3-F1
#
_cell.length_a   1.000
_cell.length_b   1.000
_cell.length_c   1.000
_cell.angle_alpha   90.00
_cell.angle_beta   90.00
_cell.angle_gamma   90.00
#
_symmetry.space_group_name_H-M   'P 1'
#
loop_
_entity.id
_entity.type
_entity.pdbx_description
1 polymer ?
#
loop_
_entity_poly.entity_id
_entity_poly.type
_entity_poly.pdbx_seq_one_letter_code
_entity_poly.pdbx_strand_id
1 'polypeptide(L)' 'EVQVFHNVCSHRGMKLVHEAGEVQGMIRCPYHSWTYDLDGNLKGTPHIGGIAKHKDDRFKCEKHGLKPLRSAIWMDMV' A
#
# COMPACT_ATOMS: atom_id res chain seq x y z
N GLU A 1 -0.34 2.70 18.23
CA GLU A 1 -1.48 2.13 17.47
C GLU A 1 -0.95 1.07 16.53
N VAL A 2 -1.68 -0.01 16.27
CA VAL A 2 -1.28 -1.07 15.32
C VAL A 2 -2.30 -1.13 14.20
N GLN A 3 -1.85 -0.88 12.98
CA GLN A 3 -2.66 -0.98 11.79
C GLN A 3 -2.37 -2.29 11.05
N VAL A 4 -3.42 -2.92 10.55
CA VAL A 4 -3.34 -4.20 9.85
C VAL A 4 -4.00 -4.05 8.50
N PHE A 5 -3.35 -4.55 7.46
CA PHE A 5 -3.84 -4.46 6.09
C PHE A 5 -3.79 -5.83 5.41
N HIS A 6 -4.65 -6.02 4.40
CA HIS A 6 -4.43 -7.11 3.45
C HIS A 6 -3.10 -6.91 2.73
N ASN A 7 -2.25 -7.95 2.72
CA ASN A 7 -0.97 -7.96 2.01
C ASN A 7 -1.16 -8.15 0.50
N VAL A 8 -1.92 -7.24 -0.13
CA VAL A 8 -2.39 -7.32 -1.50
C VAL A 8 -2.34 -5.93 -2.12
N CYS A 9 -1.59 -5.79 -3.21
CA CYS A 9 -1.50 -4.55 -3.97
C CYS A 9 -2.84 -4.17 -4.59
N SER A 10 -3.30 -2.94 -4.36
CA SER A 10 -4.54 -2.39 -4.91
C SER A 10 -4.56 -2.24 -6.44
N HIS A 11 -3.43 -2.41 -7.13
CA HIS A 11 -3.38 -2.38 -8.60
C HIS A 11 -3.91 -3.68 -9.23
N ARG A 12 -3.21 -4.80 -9.02
CA ARG A 12 -3.52 -6.10 -9.66
C ARG A 12 -3.34 -7.29 -8.72
N GLY A 13 -3.44 -7.06 -7.41
CA GLY A 13 -3.50 -8.14 -6.43
C GLY A 13 -2.16 -8.80 -6.05
N MET A 14 -1.02 -8.25 -6.47
CA MET A 14 0.30 -8.80 -6.12
C MET A 14 0.54 -8.77 -4.60
N LYS A 15 1.12 -9.83 -4.04
CA LYS A 15 1.60 -9.85 -2.64
C LYS A 15 2.71 -8.81 -2.45
N LEU A 16 2.62 -7.96 -1.43
CA LEU A 16 3.54 -6.84 -1.23
C LEU A 16 4.79 -7.25 -0.45
N VAL A 17 4.58 -7.92 0.68
CA VAL A 17 5.63 -8.32 1.62
C VAL A 17 5.72 -9.84 1.62
N HIS A 18 6.88 -10.40 1.28
CA HIS A 18 7.06 -11.84 1.17
C HIS A 18 7.47 -12.48 2.50
N GLU A 19 8.34 -11.80 3.25
CA GLU A 19 8.94 -12.26 4.50
C GLU A 19 8.66 -11.24 5.61
N ALA A 20 8.59 -11.71 6.86
CA ALA A 20 8.46 -10.82 8.00
C ALA A 20 9.74 -9.98 8.15
N GLY A 21 9.59 -8.71 8.52
CA GLY A 21 10.72 -7.82 8.71
C GLY A 21 10.29 -6.38 8.97
N GLU A 22 11.28 -5.52 9.12
CA GLU A 22 11.08 -4.08 9.30
C GLU A 22 11.17 -3.38 7.93
N VAL A 23 10.20 -2.52 7.65
CA VAL A 23 10.21 -1.66 6.47
C VAL A 23 10.30 -0.22 6.94
N GLN A 24 11.34 0.49 6.51
CA GLN A 24 11.47 1.92 6.76
C GLN A 24 10.95 2.71 5.56
N GLY A 25 10.06 3.67 5.82
CA GLY A 25 9.52 4.57 4.79
C GLY A 25 8.27 4.03 4.09
N MET A 26 8.44 3.26 3.02
CA MET A 26 7.32 2.87 2.14
C MET A 26 7.41 1.42 1.68
N ILE A 27 6.24 0.80 1.50
CA ILE A 27 6.08 -0.52 0.89
C ILE A 27 5.97 -0.34 -0.63
N ARG A 28 6.91 -0.90 -1.39
CA ARG A 28 6.90 -0.87 -2.85
C ARG A 28 6.47 -2.21 -3.42
N CYS A 29 5.37 -2.22 -4.18
CA CYS A 29 4.92 -3.41 -4.90
C CYS A 29 5.97 -3.84 -5.95
N PRO A 30 6.42 -5.11 -5.94
CA PRO A 30 7.46 -5.58 -6.86
C PRO A 30 7.00 -5.64 -8.32
N TYR A 31 5.69 -5.63 -8.57
CA TYR A 31 5.16 -5.78 -9.94
C TYR A 31 5.25 -4.48 -10.74
N HIS A 32 4.62 -3.40 -10.26
CA HIS A 32 4.52 -2.13 -11.00
C HIS A 32 4.97 -0.94 -10.17
N SER A 33 5.66 -1.18 -9.04
CA SER A 33 6.22 -0.13 -8.19
C SER A 33 5.18 0.86 -7.65
N TRP A 34 3.92 0.42 -7.49
CA TRP A 34 2.97 1.16 -6.66
C TRP A 34 3.49 1.19 -5.23
N THR A 35 3.52 2.37 -4.62
CA THR A 35 4.09 2.57 -3.29
C THR A 35 3.05 3.00 -2.28
N TYR A 36 3.11 2.41 -1.09
CA TYR A 36 2.22 2.70 0.02
C TYR A 36 3.04 3.20 1.20
N ASP A 37 2.52 4.17 1.96
CA ASP A 37 3.09 4.48 3.28
C ASP A 37 2.69 3.40 4.30
N LEU A 38 3.23 3.50 5.51
CA LEU A 38 2.93 2.56 6.60
C LEU A 38 1.51 2.73 7.17
N ASP A 39 0.84 3.84 6.83
CA ASP A 39 -0.58 4.08 7.13
C ASP A 39 -1.51 3.48 6.05
N GLY A 40 -0.95 2.75 5.07
CA GLY A 40 -1.68 2.10 4.00
C GLY A 40 -2.12 3.02 2.86
N ASN A 41 -1.76 4.30 2.86
CA ASN A 41 -2.11 5.22 1.79
C ASN A 41 -1.26 4.99 0.54
N LEU A 42 -1.89 4.98 -0.63
CA LEU A 42 -1.19 4.93 -1.91
C LEU A 42 -0.49 6.28 -2.19
N LYS A 43 0.84 6.26 -2.31
CA LYS A 43 1.69 7.46 -2.52
C LYS A 43 2.26 7.57 -3.93
N GLY A 44 2.45 6.45 -4.63
CA GLY A 44 3.06 6.45 -5.96
C GLY A 44 2.40 5.47 -6.90
N THR A 45 2.13 5.93 -8.13
CA THR A 45 1.49 5.16 -9.19
C THR A 45 2.23 5.34 -10.51
N PRO A 46 3.38 4.67 -10.69
CA PRO A 46 4.17 4.86 -11.88
C PRO A 46 3.38 4.59 -13.16
N HIS A 47 3.46 5.53 -14.11
CA HIS A 47 2.85 5.45 -15.44
C HIS A 47 1.32 5.36 -15.49
N ILE A 48 0.61 5.72 -14.41
CA ILE A 48 -0.85 5.64 -14.37
C ILE A 48 -1.54 6.53 -15.41
N GLY A 49 -0.95 7.68 -15.74
CA GLY A 49 -1.41 8.60 -16.78
C GLY A 49 -0.73 8.39 -18.14
N GLY A 50 0.04 7.31 -18.30
CA GLY A 50 0.87 7.02 -19.47
C GLY A 50 2.38 7.08 -19.19
N ILE A 51 3.18 6.86 -20.24
CA ILE A 51 4.65 6.83 -20.14
C ILE A 51 5.15 8.15 -19.53
N ALA A 52 6.04 8.04 -18.53
CA ALA A 52 6.56 9.14 -17.71
C ALA A 52 5.51 10.05 -17.03
N LYS A 53 4.23 9.64 -16.96
CA LYS A 53 3.16 10.38 -16.27
C LYS A 53 2.66 9.58 -15.06
N HIS A 54 3.14 9.96 -13.88
CA HIS A 54 2.85 9.26 -12.61
C HIS A 54 1.55 9.74 -11.93
N LYS A 55 0.77 10.61 -12.58
CA LYS A 55 -0.50 11.12 -12.09
C LYS A 55 -1.50 11.21 -13.24
N ASP A 56 -2.78 11.05 -12.93
CA ASP A 56 -3.91 11.25 -13.83
C ASP A 56 -5.06 11.85 -13.02
N ASP A 57 -5.71 12.91 -13.51
CA ASP A 57 -6.74 13.61 -12.74
C ASP A 57 -7.98 12.75 -12.43
N ARG A 58 -8.22 11.72 -13.26
CA ARG A 58 -9.32 10.76 -13.10
C ARG A 58 -9.01 9.70 -12.05
N PHE A 59 -7.73 9.55 -11.67
CA PHE A 59 -7.28 8.57 -10.69
C PHE A 59 -6.91 9.25 -9.36
N LYS A 60 -7.71 9.01 -8.31
CA LYS A 60 -7.50 9.59 -6.98
C LYS A 60 -6.86 8.56 -6.05
N CYS A 61 -5.57 8.69 -5.75
CA CYS A 61 -4.82 7.72 -4.96
C CYS A 61 -5.44 7.44 -3.58
N GLU A 62 -6.10 8.43 -2.99
CA GLU A 62 -6.78 8.36 -1.70
C GLU A 62 -7.89 7.30 -1.68
N LYS A 63 -8.43 6.92 -2.85
CA LYS A 63 -9.46 5.88 -2.99
C LYS A 63 -8.88 4.48 -3.21
N HIS A 64 -7.56 4.35 -3.33
CA HIS A 64 -6.88 3.13 -3.77
C HIS A 64 -5.72 2.71 -2.85
N GLY A 65 -5.76 3.13 -1.58
CA GLY A 65 -4.86 2.61 -0.53
C GLY A 65 -5.03 1.11 -0.26
N LEU A 66 -4.23 0.58 0.65
CA LEU A 66 -4.34 -0.79 1.14
C LEU A 66 -5.67 -0.96 1.89
N LYS A 67 -6.25 -2.16 1.80
CA LYS A 67 -7.50 -2.46 2.48
C LYS A 67 -7.22 -2.74 3.97
N PRO A 68 -7.73 -1.92 4.91
CA PRO A 68 -7.51 -2.14 6.33
C PRO A 68 -8.36 -3.30 6.86
N LEU A 69 -7.82 -3.96 7.87
CA LEU A 69 -8.49 -4.91 8.75
C LEU A 69 -8.66 -4.26 10.12
N ARG A 70 -9.79 -4.52 10.77
CA ARG A 70 -10.03 -4.04 12.13
C ARG A 70 -9.11 -4.81 13.09
N SER A 71 -8.25 -4.08 13.80
CA SER A 71 -7.35 -4.57 14.85
C SER A 71 -7.61 -3.84 16.17
N ALA A 72 -7.21 -4.45 17.28
CA ALA A 72 -7.20 -3.82 18.60
C ALA A 72 -6.06 -4.43 19.43
N ILE A 73 -5.50 -3.65 20.34
CA ILE A 73 -4.56 -4.18 21.34
C ILE A 73 -5.35 -4.53 22.60
N TRP A 74 -5.24 -5.77 23.06
CA TRP A 74 -5.87 -6.24 24.29
C TRP A 74 -4.85 -7.00 25.14
N MET A 75 -4.58 -6.50 26.35
CA MET A 75 -3.54 -7.06 27.24
C MET A 75 -2.19 -7.26 26.53
N ASP A 76 -1.73 -6.22 25.81
CA ASP A 76 -0.48 -6.23 25.02
C ASP A 76 -0.42 -7.26 23.87
N MET A 77 -1.54 -7.88 23.51
CA MET A 77 -1.67 -8.73 22.34
C MET A 77 -2.38 -7.97 21.21
N VAL A 78 -1.92 -8.17 19.98
CA VAL A 78 -2.54 -7.65 18.73
C VAL A 78 -3.47 -8.71 18.14
#